data_AF-A0A369Y199-F1
#
_entry.id   AF-A0A369Y199-F1
#
_cell.length_a   1.000
_cell.length_b   1.000
_cell.length_c   1.000
_cell.angle_alpha   90.00
_cell.angle_beta   90.00
_cell.angle_gamma   90.00
#
_symmetry.space_group_name_H-M   'P 1'
#
loop_
_entity.id
_entity.type
_entity.pdbx_description
1 polymer ?
#
loop_
_entity_poly.entity_id
_entity_poly.type
_entity_poly.pdbx_seq_one_letter_code
_entity_poly.pdbx_strand_id
1 'polypeptide(L)'
;MKNPNMKEDKREILFGNYNFSDKLKQLLSRLKRNSKKTVTPITLKNYKVWINIFFDYVRKAKNGVLQGEDAARIEDMEIVVSGYIKQMEKQSKKASTINHYIGALNRLLDYAKVKEVDVYEEVPEGEEEELYKVARVKEDLNVTLADDRVMENEDYLKLMEAAIGDKRALAIFSFLYDSGARISEALQIRIEDFTVDKRGLEATIQRKGGGTRELDFSNHSIKYLEDYLNSTTRSLDSTGPIFTNKRTGEGLVDKTIHKIIKKYAGLTGLPTSKFFCHSFRKSYARTLYNNGKGLDINELQGALGHKRPSTTQLYLRKSRSDTRERKREQKRKNWIETITKKYIGDKERVEIIKLLADNPKITQKALGEKLGVASSTFNRKYAGFVKEIKNDLDL
;
A
#
# COMPACT_ATOMS: atom_id res chain seq x y z
N MET A 1 40.40 -46.04 1.74
CA MET A 1 40.72 -45.06 2.79
C MET A 1 39.94 -43.79 2.50
N LYS A 2 38.93 -43.45 3.32
CA LYS A 2 38.15 -42.21 3.18
C LYS A 2 38.98 -41.06 3.77
N ASN A 3 39.06 -39.96 3.03
CA ASN A 3 39.77 -38.74 3.46
C ASN A 3 39.09 -38.14 4.71
N PRO A 4 39.78 -37.96 5.86
CA PRO A 4 39.17 -37.53 7.12
C PRO A 4 38.71 -36.06 7.14
N ASN A 5 38.99 -35.28 6.09
CA ASN A 5 38.72 -33.84 6.04
C ASN A 5 37.54 -33.41 5.14
N MET A 6 36.63 -34.33 4.78
CA MET A 6 35.35 -33.89 4.24
C MET A 6 34.53 -33.29 5.38
N LYS A 7 34.57 -31.95 5.53
CA LYS A 7 33.49 -31.20 6.17
C LYS A 7 32.19 -31.71 5.55
N GLU A 8 31.35 -32.40 6.30
CA GLU A 8 29.98 -32.70 5.87
C GLU A 8 29.37 -31.39 5.38
N ASP A 9 28.82 -31.39 4.16
CA ASP A 9 28.34 -30.17 3.55
C ASP A 9 27.23 -29.60 4.45
N LYS A 10 27.40 -28.38 4.95
CA LYS A 10 26.44 -27.65 5.82
C LYS A 10 25.02 -27.59 5.22
N ARG A 11 24.87 -27.98 3.94
CA ARG A 11 23.65 -28.09 3.14
C ARG A 11 22.88 -29.41 3.32
N GLU A 12 23.56 -30.51 3.63
CA GLU A 12 22.94 -31.83 3.85
C GLU A 12 22.09 -31.86 5.13
N ILE A 13 22.48 -31.10 6.16
CA ILE A 13 21.87 -31.08 7.49
C ILE A 13 20.47 -30.44 7.50
N LEU A 14 20.11 -29.57 6.55
CA LEU A 14 18.74 -29.05 6.47
C LEU A 14 17.75 -30.11 5.98
N PHE A 15 18.20 -31.04 5.14
CA PHE A 15 17.33 -31.90 4.34
C PHE A 15 17.56 -33.42 4.48
N GLY A 16 18.61 -33.88 5.16
CA GLY A 16 18.86 -35.28 5.46
C GLY A 16 17.94 -35.79 6.59
N ASN A 17 16.99 -36.68 6.27
CA ASN A 17 16.08 -37.35 7.23
C ASN A 17 15.37 -36.46 8.28
N TYR A 18 14.84 -35.29 7.88
CA TYR A 18 14.21 -34.38 8.84
C TYR A 18 12.68 -34.29 8.82
N ASN A 19 12.12 -34.32 10.03
CA ASN A 19 10.77 -33.86 10.35
C ASN A 19 10.71 -32.32 10.31
N PHE A 20 10.43 -31.77 9.11
CA PHE A 20 10.28 -30.32 8.87
C PHE A 20 9.37 -29.59 9.88
N SER A 21 8.37 -30.29 10.41
CA SER A 21 7.44 -29.74 11.43
C SER A 21 8.17 -29.40 12.73
N ASP A 22 9.12 -30.23 13.18
CA ASP A 22 9.80 -30.03 14.45
C ASP A 22 10.84 -28.90 14.35
N LYS A 23 11.57 -28.83 13.23
CA LYS A 23 12.45 -27.68 12.96
C LYS A 23 11.69 -26.36 12.95
N LEU A 24 10.52 -26.33 12.32
CA LEU A 24 9.67 -25.13 12.30
C LEU A 24 9.18 -24.74 13.70
N LYS A 25 8.72 -25.70 14.51
CA LYS A 25 8.30 -25.46 15.90
C LYS A 25 9.45 -24.88 16.73
N GLN A 26 10.66 -25.41 16.59
CA GLN A 26 11.82 -24.93 17.33
C GLN A 26 12.25 -23.52 16.90
N LEU A 27 12.30 -23.24 15.59
CA LEU A 27 12.56 -21.90 15.05
C LEU A 27 11.56 -20.87 15.60
N LEU A 28 10.26 -21.16 15.49
CA LEU A 28 9.22 -20.24 15.97
C LEU A 28 9.32 -20.00 17.48
N SER A 29 9.68 -21.04 18.24
CA SER A 29 9.90 -20.94 19.69
C SER A 29 11.14 -20.11 20.04
N ARG A 30 12.22 -20.19 19.25
CA ARG A 30 13.42 -19.35 19.44
C ARG A 30 13.17 -17.91 19.03
N LEU A 31 12.48 -17.66 17.91
CA LEU A 31 12.09 -16.30 17.50
C LEU A 31 11.20 -15.61 18.53
N LYS A 32 10.37 -16.39 19.26
CA LYS A 32 9.58 -15.89 20.38
C LYS A 32 10.44 -15.52 21.61
N ARG A 33 11.55 -16.23 21.84
CA ARG A 33 12.44 -16.06 23.01
C ARG A 33 13.56 -15.03 22.81
N ASN A 34 14.21 -15.01 21.65
CA ASN A 34 15.50 -14.31 21.42
C ASN A 34 15.39 -12.87 20.89
N SER A 35 14.19 -12.33 20.70
CA SER A 35 14.07 -11.06 20.02
C SER A 35 14.17 -9.89 21.00
N LYS A 36 15.33 -9.22 21.06
CA LYS A 36 15.47 -7.83 21.57
C LYS A 36 14.47 -6.84 20.91
N LYS A 37 13.79 -7.26 19.83
CA LYS A 37 12.64 -6.62 19.18
C LYS A 37 11.48 -7.61 19.05
N THR A 38 10.42 -7.47 19.85
CA THR A 38 9.25 -8.36 19.90
C THR A 38 8.71 -8.74 18.52
N VAL A 39 8.97 -9.97 18.06
CA VAL A 39 8.33 -10.50 16.84
C VAL A 39 6.85 -10.74 17.13
N THR A 40 5.97 -10.12 16.36
CA THR A 40 4.54 -10.17 16.68
C THR A 40 3.87 -11.48 16.30
N PRO A 41 2.78 -11.89 16.98
CA PRO A 41 2.08 -13.14 16.68
C PRO A 41 1.69 -13.29 15.21
N ILE A 42 1.28 -12.20 14.56
CA ILE A 42 0.98 -12.19 13.12
C ILE A 42 2.22 -12.47 12.25
N THR A 43 3.38 -11.94 12.64
CA THR A 43 4.65 -12.20 11.94
C THR A 43 5.04 -13.66 12.07
N LEU A 44 4.89 -14.26 13.26
CA LEU A 44 5.13 -15.70 13.46
C LEU A 44 4.16 -16.56 12.65
N LYS A 45 2.87 -16.19 12.59
CA LYS A 45 1.87 -16.86 11.75
C LYS A 45 2.26 -16.81 10.28
N ASN A 46 2.70 -15.65 9.78
CA ASN A 46 3.13 -15.48 8.39
C ASN A 46 4.40 -16.29 8.10
N TYR A 47 5.39 -16.27 8.99
CA TYR A 47 6.59 -17.09 8.84
C TYR A 47 6.27 -18.57 8.78
N LYS A 48 5.36 -19.06 9.64
CA LYS A 48 4.89 -20.45 9.59
C LYS A 48 4.35 -20.81 8.21
N VAL A 49 3.51 -19.95 7.62
CA VAL A 49 2.94 -20.18 6.28
C VAL A 49 4.03 -20.19 5.22
N TRP A 50 4.87 -19.15 5.17
CA TRP A 50 5.88 -19.00 4.12
C TRP A 50 6.95 -20.09 4.16
N ILE A 51 7.37 -20.50 5.36
CA ILE A 51 8.33 -21.59 5.55
C ILE A 51 7.71 -22.95 5.17
N ASN A 52 6.44 -23.19 5.49
CA ASN A 52 5.76 -24.41 5.06
C ASN A 52 5.63 -24.51 3.54
N ILE A 53 5.40 -23.39 2.86
CA ILE A 53 5.37 -23.35 1.38
C ILE A 53 6.75 -23.71 0.81
N PHE A 54 7.83 -23.21 1.41
CA PHE A 54 9.19 -23.61 1.05
C PHE A 54 9.44 -25.11 1.30
N PHE A 55 9.03 -25.66 2.44
CA PHE A 55 9.15 -27.09 2.71
C PHE A 55 8.34 -27.96 1.75
N ASP A 56 7.15 -27.51 1.34
CA ASP A 56 6.36 -28.20 0.32
C ASP A 56 7.07 -28.21 -1.04
N TYR A 57 7.69 -27.09 -1.42
CA TYR A 57 8.54 -27.01 -2.61
C TYR A 57 9.68 -28.02 -2.57
N VAL A 58 10.44 -28.06 -1.46
CA VAL A 58 11.55 -29.01 -1.29
C VAL A 58 11.05 -30.46 -1.36
N ARG A 59 9.91 -30.77 -0.75
CA ARG A 59 9.31 -32.12 -0.82
C ARG A 59 8.96 -32.51 -2.25
N LYS A 60 8.36 -31.60 -3.02
CA LYS A 60 8.02 -31.82 -4.43
C LYS A 60 9.27 -32.01 -5.29
N ALA A 61 10.33 -31.25 -5.03
CA ALA A 61 11.63 -31.44 -5.67
C ALA A 61 12.16 -32.85 -5.41
N LYS A 62 12.19 -33.29 -4.14
CA LYS A 62 12.72 -34.60 -3.74
C LYS A 62 11.96 -35.77 -4.35
N ASN A 63 10.65 -35.63 -4.49
CA ASN A 63 9.81 -36.68 -5.02
C ASN A 63 9.79 -36.70 -6.57
N GLY A 64 10.67 -35.93 -7.24
CA GLY A 64 10.72 -35.87 -8.71
C GLY A 64 9.48 -35.25 -9.36
N VAL A 65 8.65 -34.54 -8.58
CA VAL A 65 7.38 -33.95 -9.05
C VAL A 65 7.62 -32.62 -9.79
N LEU A 66 8.77 -32.00 -9.61
CA LEU A 66 9.14 -30.78 -10.34
C LEU A 66 9.80 -31.14 -11.69
N GLN A 67 9.27 -30.60 -12.79
CA GLN A 67 9.83 -30.79 -14.14
C GLN A 67 10.95 -29.77 -14.43
N GLY A 68 12.08 -30.24 -14.99
CA GLY A 68 13.23 -29.43 -15.42
C GLY A 68 14.57 -29.88 -14.80
N GLU A 69 15.68 -29.25 -15.21
CA GLU A 69 17.06 -29.49 -14.70
C GLU A 69 17.20 -29.34 -13.16
N ASP A 70 16.19 -28.75 -12.50
CA ASP A 70 16.13 -28.51 -11.06
C ASP A 70 15.86 -29.78 -10.20
N ALA A 71 15.55 -30.93 -10.81
CA ALA A 71 15.27 -32.18 -10.09
C ALA A 71 16.54 -32.96 -9.68
N ALA A 72 17.71 -32.64 -10.22
CA ALA A 72 18.87 -33.55 -10.19
C ALA A 72 19.92 -33.28 -9.08
N ARG A 73 19.81 -32.20 -8.29
CA ARG A 73 20.82 -31.85 -7.25
C ARG A 73 20.23 -31.16 -6.02
N ILE A 74 19.44 -31.89 -5.23
CA ILE A 74 18.82 -31.36 -3.98
C ILE A 74 19.84 -31.25 -2.82
N GLU A 75 21.07 -31.70 -3.05
CA GLU A 75 22.17 -31.58 -2.08
C GLU A 75 22.67 -30.14 -1.94
N ASP A 76 22.49 -29.28 -2.95
CA ASP A 76 22.92 -27.89 -2.90
C ASP A 76 21.78 -26.92 -2.53
N MET A 77 21.88 -26.34 -1.33
CA MET A 77 20.92 -25.35 -0.84
C MET A 77 20.82 -24.12 -1.77
N GLU A 78 21.91 -23.66 -2.38
CA GLU A 78 21.89 -22.49 -3.25
C GLU A 78 21.05 -22.74 -4.51
N ILE A 79 21.15 -23.95 -5.07
CA ILE A 79 20.34 -24.39 -6.20
C ILE A 79 18.86 -24.49 -5.80
N VAL A 80 18.57 -25.10 -4.66
CA VAL A 80 17.20 -25.26 -4.16
C VAL A 80 16.53 -23.91 -3.90
N VAL A 81 17.23 -22.97 -3.26
CA VAL A 81 16.71 -21.60 -3.04
C VAL A 81 16.50 -20.87 -4.36
N SER A 82 17.47 -20.95 -5.28
CA SER A 82 17.38 -20.28 -6.58
C SER A 82 16.20 -20.81 -7.41
N GLY A 83 16.00 -22.13 -7.43
CA GLY A 83 14.85 -22.76 -8.07
C GLY A 83 13.52 -22.36 -7.44
N TYR A 84 13.46 -22.28 -6.10
CA TYR A 84 12.28 -21.83 -5.38
C TYR A 84 11.89 -20.39 -5.74
N ILE A 85 12.86 -19.48 -5.81
CA ILE A 85 12.61 -18.09 -6.22
C ILE A 85 12.14 -18.02 -7.67
N LYS A 86 12.82 -18.71 -8.59
CA LYS A 86 12.42 -18.78 -10.00
C LYS A 86 10.99 -19.31 -10.17
N GLN A 87 10.59 -20.32 -9.37
CA GLN A 87 9.21 -20.81 -9.40
C GLN A 87 8.21 -19.75 -8.94
N MET A 88 8.54 -18.99 -7.88
CA MET A 88 7.69 -17.91 -7.39
C MET A 88 7.55 -16.76 -8.41
N GLU A 89 8.62 -16.46 -9.15
CA GLU A 89 8.61 -15.52 -10.28
C GLU A 89 7.75 -16.03 -11.43
N LYS A 90 7.88 -17.31 -11.81
CA LYS A 90 7.03 -17.97 -12.82
C LYS A 90 5.54 -17.97 -12.46
N GLN A 91 5.21 -18.01 -11.16
CA GLN A 91 3.83 -17.87 -10.67
C GLN A 91 3.31 -16.42 -10.69
N SER A 92 4.03 -15.49 -11.33
CA SER A 92 3.68 -14.07 -11.46
C SER A 92 3.39 -13.39 -10.11
N LYS A 93 4.04 -13.81 -9.03
CA LYS A 93 3.90 -13.16 -7.73
C LYS A 93 4.62 -11.81 -7.74
N LYS A 94 4.05 -10.82 -7.03
CA LYS A 94 4.68 -9.51 -6.86
C LYS A 94 6.04 -9.65 -6.15
N ALA A 95 7.05 -8.88 -6.58
CA ALA A 95 8.39 -8.90 -5.98
C ALA A 95 8.37 -8.65 -4.46
N SER A 96 7.51 -7.76 -3.97
CA SER A 96 7.32 -7.53 -2.52
C SER A 96 6.80 -8.75 -1.77
N THR A 97 5.95 -9.56 -2.42
CA THR A 97 5.48 -10.83 -1.90
C THR A 97 6.61 -11.85 -1.86
N ILE A 98 7.39 -11.98 -2.92
CA ILE A 98 8.57 -12.87 -2.97
C ILE A 98 9.58 -12.48 -1.87
N ASN A 99 9.79 -11.18 -1.66
CA ASN A 99 10.65 -10.66 -0.60
C ASN A 99 10.18 -11.01 0.82
N HIS A 100 8.88 -11.25 1.04
CA HIS A 100 8.38 -11.78 2.31
C HIS A 100 8.77 -13.26 2.51
N TYR A 101 8.67 -14.07 1.45
CA TYR A 101 9.15 -15.46 1.49
C TYR A 101 10.66 -15.53 1.74
N ILE A 102 11.44 -14.72 1.03
CA ILE A 102 12.90 -14.60 1.21
C ILE A 102 13.24 -14.19 2.65
N GLY A 103 12.51 -13.21 3.21
CA GLY A 103 12.72 -12.78 4.59
C GLY A 103 12.48 -13.90 5.62
N ALA A 104 11.43 -14.71 5.42
CA ALA A 104 11.17 -15.89 6.25
C ALA A 104 12.23 -16.99 6.07
N LEU A 105 12.66 -17.21 4.82
CA LEU A 105 13.70 -18.19 4.49
C LEU A 105 15.04 -17.84 5.13
N ASN A 106 15.48 -16.57 5.03
CA ASN A 106 16.69 -16.11 5.70
C ASN A 106 16.63 -16.37 7.21
N ARG A 107 15.47 -16.20 7.87
CA ARG A 107 15.31 -16.53 9.29
C ARG A 107 15.40 -18.02 9.59
N LEU A 108 14.94 -18.86 8.68
CA LEU A 108 15.10 -20.32 8.79
C LEU A 108 16.57 -20.73 8.63
N LEU A 109 17.27 -20.15 7.66
CA LEU A 109 18.68 -20.43 7.39
C LEU A 109 19.57 -19.93 8.55
N ASP A 110 19.30 -18.74 9.08
CA ASP A 110 19.96 -18.21 10.29
C ASP A 110 19.83 -19.21 11.46
N TYR A 111 18.64 -19.79 11.65
CA TYR A 111 18.39 -20.74 12.73
C TYR A 111 19.11 -22.08 12.54
N ALA A 112 19.15 -22.59 11.32
CA ALA A 112 19.82 -23.85 11.01
C ALA A 112 21.32 -23.79 11.33
N LYS A 113 21.98 -22.67 11.00
CA LYS A 113 23.42 -22.45 11.27
C LYS A 113 23.77 -22.40 12.76
N VAL A 114 22.96 -21.71 13.56
CA VAL A 114 23.19 -21.59 15.01
C VAL A 114 23.14 -22.95 15.73
N LYS A 115 22.33 -23.89 15.22
CA LYS A 115 22.19 -25.22 15.83
C LYS A 115 23.38 -26.15 15.54
N GLU A 116 24.17 -25.92 14.50
CA GLU A 116 25.43 -26.64 14.25
C GLU A 116 26.55 -26.16 15.17
N VAL A 117 26.62 -24.85 15.43
CA VAL A 117 27.61 -24.25 16.34
C VAL A 117 27.45 -24.75 17.78
N ASP A 118 26.22 -25.00 18.23
CA ASP A 118 25.96 -25.55 19.58
C ASP A 118 26.37 -27.04 19.74
N VAL A 119 26.85 -27.73 18.69
CA VAL A 119 27.12 -29.18 18.72
C VAL A 119 28.61 -29.54 18.67
N TYR A 120 29.49 -28.69 18.14
CA TYR A 120 30.95 -28.89 18.24
C TYR A 120 31.69 -27.54 18.29
N GLU A 121 32.39 -27.35 19.41
CA GLU A 121 33.44 -26.35 19.72
C GLU A 121 33.07 -24.85 19.60
N GLU A 122 33.49 -24.09 20.61
CA GLU A 122 33.40 -22.63 20.65
C GLU A 122 33.92 -22.03 19.34
N VAL A 123 33.06 -21.28 18.64
CA VAL A 123 33.50 -20.50 17.46
C VAL A 123 34.54 -19.50 17.97
N PRO A 124 35.80 -19.56 17.48
CA PRO A 124 36.82 -18.61 17.87
C PRO A 124 36.34 -17.18 17.62
N GLU A 125 36.47 -16.34 18.63
CA GLU A 125 36.09 -14.94 18.59
C GLU A 125 36.86 -14.24 17.44
N GLY A 126 36.18 -13.97 16.31
CA GLY A 126 36.78 -13.28 15.16
C GLY A 126 36.42 -13.79 13.77
N GLU A 127 35.92 -15.02 13.62
CA GLU A 127 35.45 -15.55 12.33
C GLU A 127 33.92 -15.48 12.22
N GLU A 128 33.37 -14.29 11.99
CA GLU A 128 31.98 -14.18 11.53
C GLU A 128 31.88 -14.71 10.09
N GLU A 129 31.66 -16.01 9.91
CA GLU A 129 31.31 -16.56 8.59
C GLU A 129 30.13 -15.76 8.01
N GLU A 130 30.36 -15.15 6.85
CA GLU A 130 29.38 -14.29 6.19
C GLU A 130 28.07 -15.07 5.99
N LEU A 131 27.00 -14.61 6.64
CA LEU A 131 25.71 -15.29 6.60
C LEU A 131 25.22 -15.37 5.15
N TYR A 132 25.17 -16.58 4.57
CA TYR A 132 24.41 -16.84 3.33
C TYR A 132 23.02 -16.21 3.44
N LYS A 133 22.83 -15.09 2.74
CA LYS A 133 21.61 -14.30 2.72
C LYS A 133 21.09 -14.30 1.30
N VAL A 134 19.88 -14.79 1.18
CA VAL A 134 19.16 -14.76 -0.07
C VAL A 134 18.84 -13.31 -0.40
N ALA A 135 19.35 -12.84 -1.54
CA ALA A 135 19.15 -11.48 -2.02
C ALA A 135 17.68 -11.22 -2.32
N ARG A 136 17.23 -9.99 -2.05
CA ARG A 136 15.85 -9.58 -2.32
C ARG A 136 15.66 -9.36 -3.82
N VAL A 137 14.51 -9.75 -4.33
CA VAL A 137 14.09 -9.43 -5.70
C VAL A 137 13.86 -7.92 -5.79
N LYS A 138 14.44 -7.28 -6.81
CA LYS A 138 14.26 -5.85 -7.06
C LYS A 138 12.78 -5.59 -7.32
N GLU A 139 12.19 -4.70 -6.52
CA GLU A 139 10.82 -4.27 -6.73
C GLU A 139 10.82 -3.19 -7.81
N ASP A 140 10.02 -3.38 -8.87
CA ASP A 140 9.69 -2.27 -9.75
C ASP A 140 8.82 -1.28 -8.98
N LEU A 141 9.42 -0.16 -8.59
CA LEU A 141 8.73 0.89 -7.88
C LEU A 141 7.55 1.42 -8.70
N ASN A 142 7.62 1.46 -10.04
CA ASN A 142 6.57 2.02 -10.88
C ASN A 142 5.29 1.15 -10.87
N VAL A 143 5.44 -0.18 -10.89
CA VAL A 143 4.30 -1.12 -10.76
C VAL A 143 3.67 -1.05 -9.37
N THR A 144 4.48 -0.92 -8.32
CA THR A 144 3.99 -0.74 -6.95
C THR A 144 3.22 0.58 -6.78
N LEU A 145 3.61 1.61 -7.53
CA LEU A 145 2.97 2.94 -7.54
C LEU A 145 1.67 3.01 -8.38
N ALA A 146 1.49 2.12 -9.36
CA ALA A 146 0.33 2.09 -10.25
C ALA A 146 -0.94 1.48 -9.60
N ASP A 147 -0.77 0.49 -8.71
CA ASP A 147 -1.86 -0.18 -8.00
C ASP A 147 -2.41 0.64 -6.81
N ASP A 148 -1.83 1.82 -6.58
CA ASP A 148 -1.97 2.59 -5.36
C ASP A 148 -2.71 3.92 -5.60
N ARG A 149 -4.05 3.85 -5.65
CA ARG A 149 -4.92 5.02 -5.83
C ARG A 149 -5.00 5.83 -4.54
N VAL A 150 -4.70 7.12 -4.61
CA VAL A 150 -5.11 8.08 -3.58
C VAL A 150 -6.62 8.26 -3.72
N MET A 151 -7.36 8.12 -2.62
CA MET A 151 -8.80 8.40 -2.65
C MET A 151 -8.97 9.92 -2.88
N GLU A 152 -9.64 10.29 -3.96
CA GLU A 152 -9.93 11.69 -4.23
C GLU A 152 -11.05 12.19 -3.29
N ASN A 153 -11.15 13.50 -3.08
CA ASN A 153 -12.20 14.07 -2.22
C ASN A 153 -13.60 13.63 -2.65
N GLU A 154 -13.84 13.52 -3.96
CA GLU A 154 -15.14 13.05 -4.48
C GLU A 154 -15.40 11.57 -4.13
N ASP A 155 -14.37 10.72 -4.14
CA ASP A 155 -14.52 9.32 -3.71
C ASP A 155 -14.89 9.26 -2.21
N TYR A 156 -14.27 10.11 -1.37
CA TYR A 156 -14.59 10.21 0.05
C TYR A 156 -16.03 10.68 0.28
N LEU A 157 -16.47 11.72 -0.43
CA LEU A 157 -17.84 12.23 -0.33
C LEU A 157 -18.87 11.17 -0.74
N LYS A 158 -18.62 10.41 -1.82
CA LYS A 158 -19.46 9.27 -2.22
C LYS A 158 -19.58 8.23 -1.10
N LEU A 159 -18.46 7.90 -0.43
CA LEU A 159 -18.49 6.96 0.70
C LEU A 159 -19.31 7.50 1.88
N MET A 160 -19.16 8.79 2.21
CA MET A 160 -19.91 9.43 3.29
C MET A 160 -21.41 9.47 2.97
N GLU A 161 -21.78 9.86 1.75
CA GLU A 161 -23.17 9.88 1.29
C GLU A 161 -23.82 8.50 1.33
N ALA A 162 -23.13 7.47 0.80
CA ALA A 162 -23.64 6.10 0.86
C ALA A 162 -23.77 5.57 2.29
N ALA A 163 -23.02 6.12 3.25
CA ALA A 163 -23.04 5.75 4.66
C ALA A 163 -24.06 6.54 5.49
N ILE A 164 -24.83 7.46 4.91
CA ILE A 164 -25.91 8.17 5.61
C ILE A 164 -26.84 7.14 6.27
N GLY A 165 -27.06 7.30 7.57
CA GLY A 165 -27.82 6.36 8.41
C GLY A 165 -27.00 5.26 9.10
N ASP A 166 -25.77 4.97 8.68
CA ASP A 166 -24.83 4.12 9.41
C ASP A 166 -23.81 4.99 10.16
N LYS A 167 -24.20 5.41 11.36
CA LYS A 167 -23.37 6.25 12.26
C LYS A 167 -21.99 5.66 12.49
N ARG A 168 -21.85 4.33 12.57
CA ARG A 168 -20.56 3.68 12.77
C ARG A 168 -19.67 3.80 11.54
N ALA A 169 -20.23 3.61 10.35
CA ALA A 169 -19.47 3.77 9.10
C ALA A 169 -19.01 5.23 8.93
N LEU A 170 -19.90 6.19 9.14
CA LEU A 170 -19.58 7.63 9.09
C LEU A 170 -18.45 7.99 10.05
N ALA A 171 -18.54 7.55 11.31
CA ALA A 171 -17.50 7.77 12.31
C ALA A 171 -16.15 7.15 11.90
N ILE A 172 -16.14 5.91 11.40
CA ILE A 172 -14.91 5.23 10.95
C ILE A 172 -14.30 5.96 9.75
N PHE A 173 -15.10 6.37 8.76
CA PHE A 173 -14.60 7.02 7.55
C PHE A 173 -14.02 8.40 7.87
N SER A 174 -14.76 9.21 8.64
CA SER A 174 -14.30 10.53 9.07
C SER A 174 -13.03 10.43 9.92
N PHE A 175 -13.01 9.51 10.90
CA PHE A 175 -11.83 9.25 11.72
C PHE A 175 -10.59 8.90 10.89
N LEU A 176 -10.71 7.96 9.96
CA LEU A 176 -9.58 7.53 9.13
C LEU A 176 -9.12 8.64 8.16
N TYR A 177 -10.05 9.44 7.64
CA TYR A 177 -9.77 10.52 6.71
C TYR A 177 -9.04 11.68 7.38
N ASP A 178 -9.49 12.10 8.55
CA ASP A 178 -8.93 13.26 9.26
C ASP A 178 -7.64 12.94 10.02
N SER A 179 -7.50 11.74 10.58
CA SER A 179 -6.30 11.39 11.37
C SER A 179 -5.18 10.73 10.56
N GLY A 180 -5.52 10.22 9.38
CA GLY A 180 -4.66 9.32 8.60
C GLY A 180 -4.19 8.09 9.38
N ALA A 181 -4.91 7.66 10.43
CA ALA A 181 -4.49 6.56 11.30
C ALA A 181 -4.25 5.25 10.53
N ARG A 182 -3.28 4.45 11.01
CA ARG A 182 -3.16 3.05 10.58
C ARG A 182 -4.33 2.24 11.13
N ILE A 183 -4.64 1.13 10.48
CA ILE A 183 -5.66 0.20 10.97
C ILE A 183 -5.37 -0.28 12.40
N SER A 184 -4.10 -0.58 12.73
CA SER A 184 -3.73 -0.95 14.11
C SER A 184 -4.01 0.17 15.11
N GLU A 185 -3.82 1.43 14.71
CA GLU A 185 -4.04 2.60 15.56
C GLU A 185 -5.56 2.80 15.75
N ALA A 186 -6.35 2.73 14.68
CA ALA A 186 -7.81 2.78 14.74
C ALA A 186 -8.46 1.66 15.57
N LEU A 187 -7.81 0.48 15.65
CA LEU A 187 -8.29 -0.65 16.45
C LEU A 187 -7.89 -0.55 17.93
N GLN A 188 -6.82 0.17 18.25
CA GLN A 188 -6.26 0.26 19.60
C GLN A 188 -6.69 1.52 20.35
N ILE A 189 -7.12 2.55 19.64
CA ILE A 189 -7.52 3.81 20.24
C ILE A 189 -8.76 3.65 21.13
N ARG A 190 -8.69 4.24 22.31
CA ARG A 190 -9.70 4.20 23.36
C ARG A 190 -10.33 5.57 23.54
N ILE A 191 -11.52 5.62 24.13
CA ILE A 191 -12.26 6.87 24.34
C ILE A 191 -11.46 7.81 25.27
N GLU A 192 -10.83 7.24 26.29
CA GLU A 192 -9.95 7.96 27.22
C GLU A 192 -8.62 8.44 26.63
N ASP A 193 -8.29 8.07 25.39
CA ASP A 193 -7.13 8.62 24.68
C ASP A 193 -7.43 10.00 24.07
N PHE A 194 -8.70 10.43 24.09
CA PHE A 194 -9.16 11.70 23.54
C PHE A 194 -9.19 12.80 24.61
N THR A 195 -8.72 13.98 24.22
CA THR A 195 -8.77 15.20 25.02
C THR A 195 -9.42 16.31 24.20
N VAL A 196 -10.43 16.97 24.77
CA VAL A 196 -11.03 18.16 24.17
C VAL A 196 -10.34 19.39 24.74
N ASP A 197 -9.80 20.23 23.87
CA ASP A 197 -9.18 21.51 24.24
C ASP A 197 -9.80 22.68 23.46
N LYS A 198 -9.20 23.88 23.57
CA LYS A 198 -9.69 25.08 22.87
C LYS A 198 -9.48 25.04 21.34
N ARG A 199 -8.68 24.11 20.83
CA ARG A 199 -8.31 23.94 19.41
C ARG A 199 -9.12 22.83 18.74
N GLY A 200 -9.68 21.91 19.53
CA GLY A 200 -10.60 20.88 19.05
C GLY A 200 -10.51 19.61 19.89
N LEU A 201 -10.87 18.48 19.26
CA LEU A 201 -10.64 17.15 19.82
C LEU A 201 -9.29 16.64 19.30
N GLU A 202 -8.40 16.32 20.21
CA GLU A 202 -7.13 15.67 19.94
C GLU A 202 -7.15 14.26 20.55
N ALA A 203 -6.40 13.32 19.96
CA ALA A 203 -6.17 12.03 20.59
C ALA A 203 -4.71 11.63 20.56
N THR A 204 -4.19 11.16 21.69
CA THR A 204 -2.81 10.68 21.79
C THR A 204 -2.76 9.18 21.68
N ILE A 205 -2.11 8.65 20.64
CA ILE A 205 -1.99 7.20 20.44
C ILE A 205 -0.57 6.70 20.65
N GLN A 206 -0.44 5.54 21.30
CA GLN A 206 0.83 4.81 21.36
C GLN A 206 1.01 3.92 20.13
N ARG A 207 2.18 4.01 19.51
CA ARG A 207 2.53 3.26 18.30
C ARG A 207 3.33 2.02 18.63
N LYS A 208 3.12 0.98 17.82
CA LYS A 208 3.91 -0.26 17.84
C LYS A 208 5.41 0.05 17.65
N GLY A 209 6.18 -0.20 18.72
CA GLY A 209 7.62 0.02 18.75
C GLY A 209 8.08 1.30 19.46
N GLY A 210 7.27 1.87 20.37
CA GLY A 210 7.74 2.78 21.41
C GLY A 210 7.75 4.26 21.03
N GLY A 211 6.66 4.80 20.49
CA GLY A 211 6.51 6.25 20.30
C GLY A 211 5.05 6.67 20.26
N THR A 212 4.75 7.90 20.61
CA THR A 212 3.40 8.48 20.56
C THR A 212 3.23 9.34 19.31
N ARG A 213 1.98 9.58 18.90
CA ARG A 213 1.63 10.71 18.03
C ARG A 213 0.27 11.24 18.43
N GLU A 214 0.09 12.55 18.25
CA GLU A 214 -1.19 13.21 18.33
C GLU A 214 -1.95 13.03 17.00
N LEU A 215 -3.26 12.91 17.12
CA LEU A 215 -4.23 12.84 16.03
C LEU A 215 -5.18 14.02 16.18
N ASP A 216 -5.26 14.84 15.14
CA ASP A 216 -6.20 15.95 15.10
C ASP A 216 -7.47 15.54 14.36
N PHE A 217 -8.61 16.04 14.82
CA PHE A 217 -9.92 15.77 14.22
C PHE A 217 -10.64 17.07 13.89
N SER A 218 -11.26 17.14 12.71
CA SER A 218 -12.15 18.26 12.39
C SER A 218 -13.43 18.21 13.23
N ASN A 219 -14.10 19.34 13.38
CA ASN A 219 -15.42 19.42 14.02
C ASN A 219 -16.45 18.45 13.43
N HIS A 220 -16.35 18.14 12.13
CA HIS A 220 -17.20 17.14 11.50
C HIS A 220 -16.89 15.72 12.01
N SER A 221 -15.62 15.35 12.11
CA SER A 221 -15.22 14.06 12.68
C SER A 221 -15.65 13.89 14.12
N ILE A 222 -15.53 14.95 14.93
CA ILE A 222 -15.99 14.98 16.33
C ILE A 222 -17.48 14.64 16.37
N LYS A 223 -18.29 15.38 15.60
CA LYS A 223 -19.74 15.16 15.54
C LYS A 223 -20.10 13.73 15.14
N TYR A 224 -19.45 13.17 14.13
CA TYR A 224 -19.72 11.78 13.72
C TYR A 224 -19.32 10.76 14.79
N LEU A 225 -18.22 11.00 15.51
CA LEU A 225 -17.79 10.16 16.63
C LEU A 225 -18.80 10.24 17.78
N GLU A 226 -19.24 11.43 18.17
CA GLU A 226 -20.27 11.64 19.19
C GLU A 226 -21.60 10.97 18.81
N ASP A 227 -22.08 11.20 17.58
CA ASP A 227 -23.30 10.58 17.07
C ASP A 227 -23.23 9.04 17.15
N TYR A 228 -22.08 8.48 16.80
CA TYR A 228 -21.83 7.05 16.90
C TYR A 228 -21.78 6.57 18.36
N LEU A 229 -21.04 7.24 19.24
CA LEU A 229 -20.95 6.88 20.65
C LEU A 229 -22.33 6.91 21.30
N ASN A 230 -23.10 7.98 21.06
CA ASN A 230 -24.48 8.14 21.54
C ASN A 230 -25.39 7.01 21.06
N SER A 231 -25.22 6.56 19.80
CA SER A 231 -25.96 5.40 19.27
C SER A 231 -25.63 4.06 19.94
N THR A 232 -24.55 4.02 20.73
CA THR A 232 -24.13 2.89 21.56
C THR A 232 -24.27 3.17 23.06
N THR A 233 -25.07 4.17 23.44
CA THR A 233 -25.25 4.64 24.84
C THR A 233 -23.93 4.95 25.55
N ARG A 234 -22.96 5.51 24.81
CA ARG A 234 -21.65 5.96 25.30
C ARG A 234 -21.44 7.42 24.93
N SER A 235 -20.49 8.08 25.58
CA SER A 235 -20.06 9.45 25.29
C SER A 235 -18.53 9.52 25.20
N LEU A 236 -17.98 10.71 24.93
CA LEU A 236 -16.53 10.96 25.00
C LEU A 236 -15.96 10.87 26.43
N ASP A 237 -16.82 10.83 27.46
CA ASP A 237 -16.41 10.61 28.86
C ASP A 237 -16.43 9.12 29.26
N SER A 238 -16.84 8.24 28.35
CA SER A 238 -16.84 6.79 28.60
C SER A 238 -15.42 6.21 28.55
N THR A 239 -15.27 4.93 28.87
CA THR A 239 -13.98 4.22 28.76
C THR A 239 -14.08 3.03 27.81
N GLY A 240 -12.93 2.63 27.26
CA GLY A 240 -12.79 1.46 26.41
C GLY A 240 -12.63 1.78 24.92
N PRO A 241 -12.69 0.76 24.05
CA PRO A 241 -12.44 0.92 22.63
C PRO A 241 -13.45 1.89 21.99
N ILE A 242 -12.98 2.80 21.15
CA ILE A 242 -13.90 3.74 20.50
C ILE A 242 -14.88 2.99 19.58
N PHE A 243 -14.35 2.15 18.68
CA PHE A 243 -15.15 1.33 17.76
C PHE A 243 -15.37 -0.07 18.32
N THR A 244 -16.63 -0.47 18.46
CA THR A 244 -17.03 -1.72 19.11
C THR A 244 -17.90 -2.60 18.22
N ASN A 245 -17.89 -3.88 18.54
CA ASN A 245 -18.80 -4.86 18.00
C ASN A 245 -20.17 -4.69 18.67
N LYS A 246 -21.21 -4.49 17.87
CA LYS A 246 -22.59 -4.28 18.34
C LYS A 246 -23.11 -5.39 19.26
N ARG A 247 -22.63 -6.64 19.10
CA ARG A 247 -23.11 -7.80 19.86
C ARG A 247 -22.30 -8.05 21.14
N THR A 248 -20.98 -7.88 21.08
CA THR A 248 -20.10 -8.26 22.19
C THR A 248 -19.63 -7.07 23.03
N GLY A 249 -19.77 -5.84 22.54
CA GLY A 249 -19.21 -4.64 23.18
C GLY A 249 -17.69 -4.52 23.09
N GLU A 250 -17.00 -5.58 22.66
CA GLU A 250 -15.55 -5.59 22.47
C GLU A 250 -15.11 -4.70 21.30
N GLY A 251 -13.84 -4.33 21.29
CA GLY A 251 -13.23 -3.59 20.19
C GLY A 251 -13.40 -4.28 18.84
N LEU A 252 -13.51 -3.50 17.77
CA LEU A 252 -13.53 -4.07 16.42
C LEU A 252 -12.25 -4.83 16.11
N VAL A 253 -12.34 -5.71 15.11
CA VAL A 253 -11.19 -6.39 14.51
C VAL A 253 -10.95 -5.84 13.10
N ASP A 254 -9.71 -5.93 12.64
CA ASP A 254 -9.23 -5.51 11.31
C ASP A 254 -10.21 -5.86 10.18
N LYS A 255 -10.60 -7.14 10.10
CA LYS A 255 -11.52 -7.67 9.09
C LYS A 255 -12.87 -6.92 9.06
N THR A 256 -13.36 -6.44 10.21
CA THR A 256 -14.65 -5.74 10.30
C THR A 256 -14.57 -4.34 9.69
N ILE A 257 -13.51 -3.58 10.00
CA ILE A 257 -13.31 -2.24 9.43
C ILE A 257 -13.13 -2.36 7.90
N HIS A 258 -12.31 -3.30 7.43
CA HIS A 258 -12.15 -3.53 5.99
C HIS A 258 -13.46 -3.98 5.32
N LYS A 259 -14.30 -4.77 5.99
CA LYS A 259 -15.61 -5.16 5.46
C LYS A 259 -16.55 -3.96 5.33
N ILE A 260 -16.55 -3.05 6.30
CA ILE A 260 -17.33 -1.80 6.24
C ILE A 260 -16.85 -0.95 5.06
N ILE A 261 -15.55 -0.69 4.95
CA ILE A 261 -14.98 0.09 3.83
C ILE A 261 -15.37 -0.52 2.48
N LYS A 262 -15.16 -1.83 2.31
CA LYS A 262 -15.48 -2.52 1.04
C LYS A 262 -16.97 -2.54 0.72
N LYS A 263 -17.84 -2.66 1.73
CA LYS A 263 -19.30 -2.59 1.56
C LYS A 263 -19.67 -1.26 0.91
N TYR A 264 -19.26 -0.14 1.51
CA TYR A 264 -19.64 1.20 1.01
C TYR A 264 -18.94 1.58 -0.29
N ALA A 265 -17.71 1.13 -0.51
CA ALA A 265 -17.06 1.26 -1.82
C ALA A 265 -17.83 0.51 -2.92
N GLY A 266 -18.32 -0.70 -2.63
CA GLY A 266 -19.13 -1.45 -3.59
C GLY A 266 -20.47 -0.77 -3.91
N LEU A 267 -21.14 -0.20 -2.90
CA LEU A 267 -22.41 0.51 -3.08
C LEU A 267 -22.29 1.76 -3.96
N THR A 268 -21.11 2.39 -4.01
CA THR A 268 -20.85 3.61 -4.79
C THR A 268 -20.24 3.34 -6.16
N GLY A 269 -20.10 2.07 -6.56
CA GLY A 269 -19.42 1.67 -7.80
C GLY A 269 -17.91 1.90 -7.77
N LEU A 270 -17.33 2.20 -6.61
CA LEU A 270 -15.89 2.37 -6.44
C LEU A 270 -15.18 1.01 -6.45
N PRO A 271 -13.97 0.92 -7.05
CA PRO A 271 -13.24 -0.34 -7.16
C PRO A 271 -12.78 -0.86 -5.79
N THR A 272 -13.49 -1.83 -5.21
CA THR A 272 -13.28 -2.33 -3.84
C THR A 272 -11.87 -2.84 -3.54
N SER A 273 -11.10 -3.22 -4.57
CA SER A 273 -9.68 -3.60 -4.45
C SER A 273 -8.79 -2.44 -4.03
N LYS A 274 -9.20 -1.20 -4.30
CA LYS A 274 -8.42 0.02 -4.06
C LYS A 274 -8.79 0.77 -2.78
N PHE A 275 -9.85 0.35 -2.08
CA PHE A 275 -10.37 1.01 -0.87
C PHE A 275 -10.10 0.19 0.40
N PHE A 276 -9.20 0.72 1.22
CA PHE A 276 -8.73 0.17 2.49
C PHE A 276 -8.18 1.29 3.38
N CYS A 277 -7.83 1.01 4.65
CA CYS A 277 -7.38 2.06 5.58
C CYS A 277 -6.16 2.86 5.08
N HIS A 278 -5.25 2.25 4.33
CA HIS A 278 -4.14 3.00 3.74
C HIS A 278 -4.57 3.94 2.61
N SER A 279 -5.71 3.73 1.96
CA SER A 279 -6.26 4.67 0.97
C SER A 279 -6.62 6.00 1.64
N PHE A 280 -7.34 5.95 2.77
CA PHE A 280 -7.68 7.13 3.59
C PHE A 280 -6.43 7.87 4.07
N ARG A 281 -5.45 7.12 4.60
CA ARG A 281 -4.18 7.69 5.06
C ARG A 281 -3.39 8.39 3.95
N LYS A 282 -3.48 7.91 2.71
CA LYS A 282 -2.83 8.56 1.57
C LYS A 282 -3.55 9.84 1.19
N SER A 283 -4.88 9.85 1.26
CA SER A 283 -5.67 11.08 1.08
C SER A 283 -5.35 12.10 2.14
N TYR A 284 -5.26 11.69 3.42
CA TYR A 284 -4.80 12.55 4.50
C TYR A 284 -3.41 13.15 4.22
N ALA A 285 -2.44 12.32 3.87
CA ALA A 285 -1.09 12.78 3.52
C ALA A 285 -1.10 13.79 2.35
N ARG A 286 -1.96 13.57 1.36
CA ARG A 286 -2.10 14.45 0.20
C ARG A 286 -2.79 15.76 0.56
N THR A 287 -3.83 15.72 1.39
CA THR A 287 -4.52 16.90 1.91
C THR A 287 -3.57 17.75 2.73
N LEU A 288 -2.78 17.16 3.64
CA LEU A 288 -1.74 17.87 4.38
C LEU A 288 -0.71 18.51 3.45
N TYR A 289 -0.22 17.78 2.45
CA TYR A 289 0.76 18.31 1.51
C TYR A 289 0.21 19.45 0.63
N ASN A 290 -1.05 19.33 0.19
CA ASN A 290 -1.67 20.33 -0.68
C ASN A 290 -2.11 21.59 0.07
N ASN A 291 -2.64 21.43 1.28
CA ASN A 291 -3.10 22.53 2.13
C ASN A 291 -1.92 23.22 2.83
N GLY A 292 -0.89 22.45 3.18
CA GLY A 292 0.38 22.97 3.68
C GLY A 292 1.24 23.48 2.53
N LYS A 293 1.02 24.72 2.09
CA LYS A 293 1.99 25.45 1.26
C LYS A 293 3.30 25.64 2.06
N GLY A 294 4.12 24.58 2.19
CA GLY A 294 5.43 24.63 2.86
C GLY A 294 5.74 23.57 3.90
N LEU A 295 4.87 22.58 4.17
CA LEU A 295 5.21 21.52 5.15
C LEU A 295 6.41 20.71 4.66
N ASP A 296 7.48 20.69 5.45
CA ASP A 296 8.68 19.91 5.17
C ASP A 296 8.36 18.40 5.23
N ILE A 297 9.13 17.59 4.52
CA ILE A 297 8.97 16.13 4.49
C ILE A 297 9.10 15.51 5.88
N ASN A 298 9.81 16.18 6.79
CA ASN A 298 9.98 15.75 8.17
C ASN A 298 8.71 16.02 9.00
N GLU A 299 8.02 17.13 8.77
CA GLU A 299 6.73 17.44 9.40
C GLU A 299 5.64 16.47 8.90
N LEU A 300 5.60 16.19 7.59
CA LEU A 300 4.72 15.17 7.02
C LEU A 300 5.05 13.76 7.54
N GLN A 301 6.32 13.45 7.80
CA GLN A 301 6.74 12.20 8.45
C GLN A 301 6.27 12.11 9.89
N GLY A 302 6.36 13.20 10.65
CA GLY A 302 5.86 13.31 12.03
C GLY A 302 4.35 13.11 12.08
N ALA A 303 3.61 13.87 11.25
CA ALA A 303 2.16 13.78 11.15
C ALA A 303 1.70 12.37 10.75
N LEU A 304 2.39 11.68 9.84
CA LEU A 304 2.06 10.28 9.54
C LEU A 304 2.60 9.32 10.61
N GLY A 305 3.60 9.71 11.40
CA GLY A 305 4.36 8.81 12.23
C GLY A 305 5.05 7.75 11.37
N HIS A 306 5.91 8.12 10.43
CA HIS A 306 6.76 7.18 9.71
C HIS A 306 8.11 7.05 10.42
N LYS A 307 8.58 5.82 10.68
CA LYS A 307 9.93 5.59 11.24
C LYS A 307 11.05 5.71 10.21
N ARG A 308 10.71 5.76 8.91
CA ARG A 308 11.67 5.83 7.80
C ARG A 308 11.21 6.87 6.76
N PRO A 309 12.08 7.82 6.36
CA PRO A 309 11.77 8.83 5.34
C PRO A 309 11.38 8.27 3.98
N SER A 310 11.92 7.10 3.62
CA SER A 310 11.67 6.46 2.32
C SER A 310 10.19 6.19 2.04
N THR A 311 9.40 5.92 3.09
CA THR A 311 7.95 5.75 2.95
C THR A 311 7.25 7.06 2.61
N THR A 312 7.64 8.19 3.19
CA THR A 312 7.08 9.52 2.88
C THR A 312 7.55 10.05 1.53
N GLN A 313 8.81 9.82 1.16
CA GLN A 313 9.37 10.23 -0.13
C GLN A 313 8.66 9.57 -1.33
N LEU A 314 8.27 8.30 -1.19
CA LEU A 314 7.50 7.58 -2.21
C LEU A 314 6.15 8.26 -2.50
N TYR A 315 5.47 8.77 -1.47
CA TYR A 315 4.18 9.46 -1.60
C TYR A 315 4.31 10.82 -2.29
N LEU A 316 5.39 11.57 -2.02
CA LEU A 316 5.61 12.91 -2.56
C LEU A 316 5.92 12.93 -4.07
N ARG A 317 6.57 11.89 -4.60
CA ARG A 317 6.90 11.80 -6.04
C ARG A 317 5.66 11.83 -6.94
N LYS A 318 4.57 11.16 -6.53
CA LYS A 318 3.29 11.08 -7.28
C LYS A 318 2.49 12.38 -7.18
N SER A 319 2.53 13.06 -6.03
CA SER A 319 1.89 14.38 -5.88
C SER A 319 2.49 15.41 -6.86
N ARG A 320 3.80 15.37 -7.11
CA ARG A 320 4.46 16.31 -8.04
C ARG A 320 4.13 16.04 -9.52
N SER A 321 3.98 14.78 -9.96
CA SER A 321 3.52 14.47 -11.32
C SER A 321 2.06 14.86 -11.51
N ASP A 322 1.20 14.48 -10.57
CA ASP A 322 -0.23 14.79 -10.62
C ASP A 322 -0.50 16.30 -10.52
N THR A 323 0.33 17.05 -9.76
CA THR A 323 0.20 18.51 -9.66
C THR A 323 0.56 19.18 -10.98
N ARG A 324 1.53 18.65 -11.74
CA ARG A 324 1.86 19.18 -13.08
C ARG A 324 0.74 18.91 -14.07
N GLU A 325 0.18 17.70 -14.05
CA GLU A 325 -0.94 17.33 -14.92
C GLU A 325 -2.21 18.10 -14.59
N ARG A 326 -2.58 18.22 -13.30
CA ARG A 326 -3.71 19.07 -12.86
C ARG A 326 -3.51 20.54 -13.19
N LYS A 327 -2.29 21.08 -13.02
CA LYS A 327 -1.97 22.46 -13.42
C LYS A 327 -2.09 22.65 -14.92
N ARG A 328 -1.65 21.68 -15.73
CA ARG A 328 -1.83 21.68 -17.19
C ARG A 328 -3.30 21.62 -17.57
N GLU A 329 -4.07 20.72 -16.96
CA GLU A 329 -5.50 20.59 -17.21
C GLU A 329 -6.29 21.84 -16.80
N GLN A 330 -5.95 22.45 -15.66
CA GLN A 330 -6.56 23.71 -15.23
C GLN A 330 -6.18 24.86 -16.16
N LYS A 331 -4.90 24.97 -16.55
CA LYS A 331 -4.43 25.97 -17.51
C LYS A 331 -5.14 25.80 -18.86
N ARG A 332 -5.34 24.55 -19.29
CA ARG A 332 -6.08 24.18 -20.50
C ARG A 332 -7.56 24.55 -20.40
N LYS A 333 -8.24 24.25 -19.28
CA LYS A 333 -9.64 24.66 -19.03
C LYS A 333 -9.80 26.17 -19.08
N ASN A 334 -8.93 26.90 -18.37
CA ASN A 334 -8.93 28.37 -18.35
C ASN A 334 -8.66 28.95 -19.75
N TRP A 335 -7.74 28.35 -20.51
CA TRP A 335 -7.45 28.75 -21.88
C TRP A 335 -8.65 28.51 -22.80
N ILE A 336 -9.28 27.33 -22.75
CA ILE A 336 -10.50 27.01 -23.52
C ILE A 336 -11.61 28.02 -23.24
N GLU A 337 -11.84 28.36 -21.97
CA GLU A 337 -12.85 29.35 -21.59
C GLU A 337 -12.53 30.74 -22.16
N THR A 338 -11.26 31.16 -22.06
CA THR A 338 -10.79 32.45 -22.55
C THR A 338 -10.91 32.55 -24.09
N ILE A 339 -10.46 31.53 -24.81
CA ILE A 339 -10.48 31.53 -26.28
C ILE A 339 -11.90 31.38 -26.81
N THR A 340 -12.76 30.60 -26.15
CA THR A 340 -14.17 30.46 -26.54
C THR A 340 -14.91 31.79 -26.42
N LYS A 341 -14.64 32.59 -25.37
CA LYS A 341 -15.20 33.94 -25.21
C LYS A 341 -14.82 34.88 -26.36
N LYS A 342 -13.59 34.77 -26.91
CA LYS A 342 -13.14 35.56 -28.07
C LYS A 342 -13.96 35.29 -29.34
N TYR A 343 -14.52 34.08 -29.48
CA TYR A 343 -15.27 33.64 -30.65
C TYR A 343 -16.75 33.40 -30.38
N ILE A 344 -17.31 33.95 -29.31
CA ILE A 344 -18.70 33.65 -28.89
C ILE A 344 -19.77 33.93 -29.96
N GLY A 345 -19.49 34.83 -30.90
CA GLY A 345 -20.35 35.13 -32.06
C GLY A 345 -20.19 34.20 -33.27
N ASP A 346 -19.19 33.32 -33.27
CA ASP A 346 -18.88 32.37 -34.36
C ASP A 346 -19.07 30.93 -33.85
N LYS A 347 -20.29 30.41 -34.03
CA LYS A 347 -20.68 29.07 -33.55
C LYS A 347 -19.78 27.96 -34.10
N GLU A 348 -19.31 28.08 -35.34
CA GLU A 348 -18.48 27.07 -35.99
C GLU A 348 -17.07 27.06 -35.38
N ARG A 349 -16.46 28.22 -35.13
CA ARG A 349 -15.16 28.30 -34.46
C ARG A 349 -15.21 27.83 -33.01
N VAL A 350 -16.28 28.15 -32.28
CA VAL A 350 -16.49 27.65 -30.92
C VAL A 350 -16.56 26.12 -30.89
N GLU A 351 -17.29 25.52 -31.84
CA GLU A 351 -17.42 24.07 -31.92
C GLU A 351 -16.08 23.40 -32.31
N ILE A 352 -15.31 24.00 -33.22
CA ILE A 352 -13.95 23.55 -33.55
C ILE A 352 -13.04 23.56 -32.30
N ILE A 353 -13.08 24.63 -31.50
CA ILE A 353 -12.31 24.73 -30.24
C ILE A 353 -12.67 23.57 -29.29
N LYS A 354 -13.97 23.29 -29.09
CA LYS A 354 -14.43 22.21 -28.22
C LYS A 354 -13.98 20.83 -28.72
N LEU A 355 -14.15 20.56 -30.01
CA LEU A 355 -13.75 19.27 -30.60
C LEU A 355 -12.23 19.04 -30.53
N LEU A 356 -11.42 20.10 -30.70
CA LEU A 356 -9.97 20.03 -30.51
C LEU A 356 -9.59 19.91 -29.03
N ALA A 357 -10.36 20.50 -28.13
CA ALA A 357 -10.22 20.32 -26.69
C ALA A 357 -10.60 18.90 -26.22
N ASP A 358 -11.46 18.18 -26.91
CA ASP A 358 -11.75 16.79 -26.55
C ASP A 358 -10.75 15.82 -27.18
N ASN A 359 -10.30 16.11 -28.40
CA ASN A 359 -9.31 15.29 -29.10
C ASN A 359 -8.35 16.16 -29.94
N PRO A 360 -7.18 16.56 -29.41
CA PRO A 360 -6.20 17.37 -30.14
C PRO A 360 -5.69 16.74 -31.45
N LYS A 361 -5.75 15.40 -31.55
CA LYS A 361 -5.32 14.64 -32.72
C LYS A 361 -6.40 14.47 -33.79
N ILE A 362 -7.61 14.99 -33.57
CA ILE A 362 -8.68 14.93 -34.58
C ILE A 362 -8.21 15.54 -35.91
N THR A 363 -8.51 14.85 -37.01
CA THR A 363 -8.11 15.29 -38.35
C THR A 363 -9.03 16.41 -38.83
N GLN A 364 -8.53 17.27 -39.72
CA GLN A 364 -9.35 18.32 -40.34
C GLN A 364 -10.54 17.74 -41.12
N LYS A 365 -10.37 16.57 -41.74
CA LYS A 365 -11.47 15.82 -42.38
C LYS A 365 -12.57 15.47 -41.38
N ALA A 366 -12.21 14.89 -40.22
CA ALA A 366 -13.16 14.52 -39.18
C ALA A 366 -13.83 15.72 -38.50
N LEU A 367 -13.14 16.87 -38.39
CA LEU A 367 -13.74 18.13 -37.95
C LEU A 367 -14.80 18.63 -38.94
N GLY A 368 -14.49 18.61 -40.24
CA GLY A 368 -15.44 18.98 -41.29
C GLY A 368 -16.69 18.09 -41.29
N GLU A 369 -16.51 16.76 -41.17
CA GLU A 369 -17.62 15.80 -41.06
C GLU A 369 -18.53 16.09 -39.86
N LYS A 370 -17.95 16.38 -38.68
CA LYS A 370 -18.71 16.71 -37.47
C LYS A 370 -19.49 18.02 -37.56
N LEU A 371 -19.05 18.95 -38.42
CA LEU A 371 -19.71 20.24 -38.65
C LEU A 371 -20.66 20.21 -39.86
N GLY A 372 -20.76 19.07 -40.57
CA GLY A 372 -21.54 18.98 -41.80
C GLY A 372 -20.96 19.79 -42.97
N VAL A 373 -19.65 20.07 -42.95
CA VAL A 373 -18.97 20.90 -43.97
C VAL A 373 -18.05 20.02 -44.83
N ALA A 374 -18.18 20.12 -46.16
CA ALA A 374 -17.30 19.43 -47.10
C ALA A 374 -15.82 19.77 -46.85
N SER A 375 -14.93 18.78 -46.94
CA SER A 375 -13.53 18.92 -46.52
C SER A 375 -12.76 20.05 -47.24
N SER A 376 -13.04 20.29 -48.53
CA SER A 376 -12.45 21.39 -49.29
C SER A 376 -12.84 22.77 -48.75
N THR A 377 -14.12 22.93 -48.37
CA THR A 377 -14.66 24.16 -47.79
C THR A 377 -14.19 24.36 -46.35
N PHE A 378 -14.13 23.28 -45.56
CA PHE A 378 -13.60 23.32 -44.20
C PHE A 378 -12.13 23.76 -44.20
N ASN A 379 -11.29 23.14 -45.04
CA ASN A 379 -9.86 23.47 -45.11
C ASN A 379 -9.63 24.93 -45.52
N ARG A 380 -10.35 25.41 -46.55
CA ARG A 380 -10.27 26.81 -46.99
C ARG A 380 -10.64 27.80 -45.88
N LYS A 381 -11.64 27.49 -45.05
CA LYS A 381 -12.18 28.41 -44.04
C LYS A 381 -11.46 28.32 -42.68
N TYR A 382 -10.96 27.15 -42.29
CA TYR A 382 -10.49 26.89 -40.92
C TYR A 382 -9.10 26.26 -40.80
N ALA A 383 -8.40 25.89 -41.88
CA ALA A 383 -7.11 25.20 -41.73
C ALA A 383 -6.08 26.01 -40.93
N GLY A 384 -6.00 27.32 -41.16
CA GLY A 384 -5.14 28.22 -40.39
C GLY A 384 -5.54 28.31 -38.91
N PHE A 385 -6.83 28.44 -38.64
CA PHE A 385 -7.39 28.48 -37.29
C PHE A 385 -7.17 27.17 -36.52
N VAL A 386 -7.38 26.02 -37.16
CA VAL A 386 -7.12 24.70 -36.55
C VAL A 386 -5.63 24.56 -36.21
N LYS A 387 -4.73 25.06 -37.06
CA LYS A 387 -3.29 25.03 -36.80
C LYS A 387 -2.90 25.90 -35.60
N GLU A 388 -3.46 27.11 -35.52
CA GLU A 388 -3.28 28.04 -34.38
C GLU A 388 -3.72 27.38 -33.06
N ILE A 389 -4.96 26.87 -33.01
CA ILE A 389 -5.54 26.24 -31.82
C ILE A 389 -4.79 24.97 -31.41
N LYS A 390 -4.29 24.16 -32.36
CA LYS A 390 -3.47 22.98 -32.06
C LYS A 390 -2.12 23.34 -31.46
N ASN A 391 -1.44 24.35 -31.99
CA ASN A 391 -0.17 24.82 -31.45
C ASN A 391 -0.31 25.31 -30.00
N ASP A 392 -1.42 25.99 -29.70
CA ASP A 392 -1.70 26.47 -28.34
C ASP A 392 -2.08 25.34 -27.36
N LEU A 393 -2.65 24.24 -27.86
CA LEU A 393 -3.01 23.05 -27.07
C LEU A 393 -1.83 22.10 -26.78
N ASP A 394 -0.74 22.18 -27.56
CA ASP A 394 0.49 21.41 -27.37
C ASP A 394 1.45 22.02 -26.30
N LEU A 395 1.07 23.15 -25.66
CA LEU A 395 1.72 23.78 -24.48
C LEU A 395 1.15 23.28 -23.15
#